data_AF-A0A8C4Q792-F1
#
_entry.id   AF-A0A8C4Q792-F1
#
_cell.length_a   1.000
_cell.length_b   1.000
_cell.length_c   1.000
_cell.angle_alpha   90.00
_cell.angle_beta   90.00
_cell.angle_gamma   90.00
#
_symmetry.space_group_name_H-M   'P 1'
#
loop_
_entity.id
_entity.type
_entity.pdbx_description
1 polymer ?
#
loop_
_entity_poly.entity_id
_entity_poly.type
_entity_poly.pdbx_seq_one_letter_code
_entity_poly.pdbx_strand_id
1 'polypeptide(L)'
;MLCMGHSCSYGAVCERDAKEPHRAICVCHRSSCPTHARPVCGHNGLTYKNECHLRMEECSLQRRIRILSQGPCGEAYRVSLKVYTWGKGQGS
;
A
#
# COMPACT_ATOMS: atom_id res chain seq x y z
N MET A 1 9.12 26.99 -4.54
CA MET A 1 9.44 25.93 -3.56
C MET A 1 9.07 24.59 -4.19
N LEU A 2 10.04 23.75 -4.56
CA LEU A 2 9.86 22.60 -5.48
C LEU A 2 8.75 21.59 -5.12
N CYS A 3 8.46 21.42 -3.83
CA CYS A 3 7.39 20.52 -3.36
C CYS A 3 6.03 21.20 -3.14
N MET A 4 5.92 22.51 -3.37
CA MET A 4 4.65 23.22 -3.26
C MET A 4 3.76 22.87 -4.46
N GLY A 5 2.66 22.17 -4.21
CA GLY A 5 1.75 21.68 -5.25
C GLY A 5 2.17 20.36 -5.92
N HIS A 6 3.32 19.78 -5.54
CA HIS A 6 3.75 18.48 -6.04
C HIS A 6 3.11 17.36 -5.21
N SER A 7 2.19 16.61 -5.80
CA SER A 7 1.47 15.54 -5.12
C SER A 7 2.11 14.18 -5.39
N CYS A 8 2.71 13.59 -4.37
CA CYS A 8 3.27 12.25 -4.43
C CYS A 8 2.18 11.19 -4.19
N SER A 9 2.32 10.03 -4.86
CA SER A 9 1.33 8.95 -4.78
C SER A 9 1.71 7.89 -3.74
N TYR A 10 0.71 7.12 -3.31
CA TYR A 10 0.89 5.92 -2.47
C TYR A 10 1.61 6.16 -1.13
N GLY A 11 1.43 7.35 -0.54
CA GLY A 11 2.03 7.71 0.74
C GLY A 11 3.50 8.14 0.65
N ALA A 12 4.05 8.34 -0.56
CA ALA A 12 5.36 8.94 -0.73
C ALA A 12 5.36 10.42 -0.31
N VAL A 13 6.50 10.89 0.17
CA VAL A 13 6.72 12.27 0.60
C VAL A 13 7.54 13.00 -0.47
N CYS A 14 7.17 14.23 -0.79
CA CYS A 14 7.96 15.06 -1.69
C CYS A 14 9.18 15.61 -0.95
N GLU A 15 10.37 15.33 -1.48
CA GLU A 15 11.64 15.86 -1.00
C GLU A 15 12.44 16.49 -2.14
N ARG A 16 13.43 17.30 -1.79
CA ARG A 16 14.40 17.84 -2.75
C ARG A 16 15.44 16.77 -3.05
N ASP A 17 15.80 16.61 -4.31
CA ASP A 17 16.89 15.70 -4.67
C ASP A 17 18.22 16.24 -4.12
N ALA A 18 18.96 15.40 -3.39
CA ALA A 18 20.24 15.75 -2.81
C ALA A 18 21.34 15.93 -3.88
N LYS A 19 21.19 15.29 -5.05
CA LYS A 19 22.14 15.39 -6.17
C LYS A 19 21.77 16.49 -7.14
N GLU A 20 20.48 16.79 -7.28
CA GLU A 20 19.94 17.76 -8.23
C GLU A 20 19.07 18.80 -7.49
N PRO A 21 19.64 19.94 -7.01
CA PRO A 21 18.93 20.90 -6.16
C PRO A 21 17.66 21.53 -6.75
N HIS A 22 17.49 21.43 -8.07
CA HIS A 22 16.34 21.93 -8.82
C HIS A 22 15.27 20.87 -9.10
N ARG A 23 15.42 19.66 -8.55
CA ARG A 23 14.53 18.53 -8.78
C ARG A 23 13.78 18.15 -7.50
N ALA A 24 12.48 17.91 -7.64
CA ALA A 24 11.67 17.25 -6.62
C ALA A 24 11.62 15.74 -6.86
N ILE A 25 11.68 14.95 -5.80
CA ILE A 25 11.56 13.49 -5.84
C ILE A 25 10.53 13.02 -4.82
N CYS A 26 9.80 11.95 -5.17
CA CYS A 26 8.88 11.28 -4.26
C CYS A 26 9.60 10.11 -3.60
N VAL A 27 9.75 10.16 -2.27
CA VAL A 27 10.46 9.13 -1.51
C VAL A 27 9.52 8.37 -0.58
N CYS A 28 9.80 7.08 -0.41
CA CYS A 28 9.11 6.23 0.54
C CYS A 28 9.88 6.17 1.85
N HIS A 29 9.34 6.80 2.90
CA HIS A 29 9.92 6.70 4.22
C HIS A 29 9.62 5.33 4.82
N ARG A 30 10.67 4.54 5.07
CA ARG A 30 10.55 3.17 5.62
C ARG A 30 10.74 3.10 7.13
N SER A 31 10.99 4.23 7.79
CA SER A 31 11.72 4.27 9.05
C SER A 31 10.89 4.24 10.34
N SER A 32 9.55 4.22 10.29
CA SER A 32 8.77 4.43 11.53
C SER A 32 7.42 3.70 11.62
N CYS A 33 7.35 2.43 11.22
CA CYS A 33 6.18 1.64 11.60
C CYS A 33 6.18 1.27 13.08
N PRO A 34 5.05 1.45 13.79
CA PRO A 34 4.90 0.95 15.15
C PRO A 34 5.17 -0.55 15.23
N THR A 35 5.79 -0.99 16.32
CA THR A 35 6.11 -2.41 16.52
C THR A 35 4.89 -3.26 16.88
N HIS A 36 3.79 -2.62 17.30
CA HIS A 36 2.53 -3.29 17.64
C HIS A 36 1.99 -4.11 16.48
N ALA A 37 1.65 -5.37 16.77
CA ALA A 37 1.03 -6.28 15.81
C ALA A 37 -0.49 -6.05 15.81
N ARG A 38 -0.99 -5.42 14.75
CA ARG A 38 -2.42 -5.26 14.46
C ARG A 38 -2.63 -5.68 13.01
N PRO A 39 -2.59 -6.99 12.72
CA PRO A 39 -2.48 -7.47 11.36
C PRO A 39 -3.66 -7.03 10.50
N VAL A 40 -3.41 -6.84 9.21
CA VAL A 40 -4.43 -6.54 8.20
C VAL A 40 -4.22 -7.42 6.98
N CYS A 41 -5.32 -7.80 6.33
CA CYS A 41 -5.28 -8.52 5.07
C CYS A 41 -5.38 -7.52 3.92
N GLY A 42 -4.40 -7.54 3.02
CA GLY A 42 -4.47 -6.81 1.76
C GLY A 42 -5.37 -7.53 0.76
N HIS A 43 -5.97 -6.78 -0.16
CA HIS A 43 -6.76 -7.35 -1.26
C HIS A 43 -5.92 -8.19 -2.25
N ASN A 44 -4.60 -8.14 -2.13
CA ASN A 44 -3.64 -9.00 -2.82
C ASN A 44 -3.40 -10.34 -2.12
N GLY A 45 -4.06 -10.60 -0.99
CA GLY A 45 -3.96 -11.85 -0.24
C GLY A 45 -2.80 -11.94 0.72
N LEU A 46 -2.05 -10.86 0.88
CA LEU A 46 -0.94 -10.80 1.80
C LEU A 46 -1.40 -10.26 3.15
N THR A 47 -0.94 -10.91 4.22
CA THR A 47 -1.10 -10.40 5.57
C THR A 47 0.04 -9.45 5.89
N TYR A 48 -0.29 -8.25 6.32
CA TYR A 48 0.67 -7.26 6.79
C TYR A 48 0.63 -7.19 8.31
N LYS A 49 1.79 -7.03 8.96
CA LYS A 49 1.92 -6.96 10.43
C LYS A 49 1.03 -5.85 11.04
N ASN A 50 0.89 -4.74 10.33
CA ASN A 50 -0.08 -3.68 10.60
C ASN A 50 -0.30 -2.83 9.33
N GLU A 51 -1.23 -1.88 9.39
CA GLU A 51 -1.54 -0.98 8.27
C GLU A 51 -0.31 -0.18 7.82
N CYS A 52 0.57 0.24 8.72
CA CYS A 52 1.76 0.99 8.34
C CYS A 52 2.67 0.16 7.41
N HIS A 53 2.88 -1.12 7.71
CA HIS A 53 3.64 -2.02 6.83
C HIS A 53 2.95 -2.21 5.47
N LEU A 54 1.62 -2.24 5.42
CA LEU A 54 0.89 -2.24 4.15
C LEU A 54 1.16 -0.96 3.35
N ARG A 55 1.12 0.21 3.98
CA ARG A 55 1.37 1.51 3.31
C ARG A 55 2.81 1.62 2.80
N MET A 56 3.77 1.10 3.55
CA MET A 56 5.17 1.03 3.10
C MET A 56 5.32 0.21 1.82
N GLU A 57 4.58 -0.90 1.71
CA GLU A 57 4.56 -1.72 0.51
C GLU A 57 3.83 -1.01 -0.64
N GLU A 58 2.68 -0.35 -0.36
CA GLU A 58 1.98 0.48 -1.36
C GLU A 58 2.93 1.51 -1.98
N CYS A 59 3.69 2.21 -1.13
CA CYS A 59 4.67 3.19 -1.57
C CYS A 59 5.79 2.54 -2.39
N SER A 60 6.38 1.46 -1.89
CA SER A 60 7.51 0.80 -2.54
C SER A 60 7.15 0.23 -3.91
N LEU A 61 5.95 -0.34 -4.04
CA LEU A 61 5.44 -0.89 -5.29
C LEU A 61 4.79 0.16 -6.20
N GLN A 62 4.62 1.40 -5.73
CA GLN A 62 3.84 2.44 -6.39
C GLN A 62 2.46 1.93 -6.86
N ARG A 63 1.78 1.22 -5.98
CA ARG A 63 0.49 0.58 -6.27
C ARG A 63 -0.40 0.58 -5.04
N ARG A 64 -1.69 0.88 -5.24
CA ARG A 64 -2.68 0.84 -4.16
C ARG A 64 -2.95 -0.60 -3.74
N ILE A 65 -2.82 -0.87 -2.44
CA ILE A 65 -3.14 -2.10 -1.72
C ILE A 65 -4.27 -1.78 -0.74
N ARG A 66 -5.52 -1.93 -1.19
CA ARG A 66 -6.69 -1.82 -0.31
C ARG A 66 -6.61 -2.86 0.81
N ILE A 67 -6.92 -2.45 2.03
CA ILE A 67 -7.21 -3.36 3.13
C ILE A 67 -8.54 -4.06 2.82
N LEU A 68 -8.50 -5.37 2.80
CA LEU A 68 -9.67 -6.22 2.61
C LEU A 68 -10.35 -6.51 3.94
N SER A 69 -9.58 -6.83 4.99
CA SER A 69 -10.11 -7.10 6.32
C SER A 69 -9.09 -6.74 7.41
N GLN A 70 -9.61 -6.44 8.59
CA GLN A 70 -8.80 -6.43 9.82
C GLN A 70 -8.44 -7.88 10.19
N GLY A 71 -7.26 -8.06 10.79
CA GLY A 71 -6.70 -9.39 11.06
C GLY A 71 -5.91 -9.98 9.89
N PRO A 72 -5.31 -11.16 10.08
CA PRO A 72 -4.62 -11.88 9.00
C PRO A 72 -5.59 -12.32 7.90
N CYS A 73 -5.05 -12.56 6.70
CA CYS A 73 -5.81 -13.20 5.63
C CYS A 73 -6.20 -14.62 6.03
N GLY A 74 -7.49 -14.93 5.94
CA GLY A 74 -8.06 -16.26 6.21
C GLY A 74 -9.11 -16.63 5.16
N GLU A 75 -10.13 -17.39 5.58
CA GLU A 75 -11.27 -17.73 4.70
C GLU A 75 -11.96 -16.49 4.10
N ALA A 76 -11.95 -15.35 4.80
CA ALA A 76 -12.46 -14.08 4.26
C ALA A 76 -11.76 -13.64 2.95
N TYR A 77 -10.47 -13.93 2.79
CA TYR A 77 -9.76 -13.69 1.53
C TYR A 77 -10.22 -14.65 0.42
N ARG A 78 -10.43 -15.92 0.76
CA ARG A 78 -10.95 -16.95 -0.17
C ARG A 78 -12.38 -16.64 -0.61
N VAL A 79 -13.22 -16.16 0.29
CA VAL A 79 -14.57 -15.66 -0.03
C VAL A 79 -14.49 -14.43 -0.91
N SER A 80 -13.63 -13.45 -0.60
CA SER A 80 -13.48 -12.26 -1.42
C SER A 80 -12.97 -12.58 -2.82
N LEU A 81 -12.00 -13.49 -2.96
CA LEU A 81 -11.58 -14.03 -4.26
C LEU A 81 -12.75 -14.69 -4.99
N LYS A 82 -13.53 -15.54 -4.30
CA LYS A 82 -14.74 -16.14 -4.86
C LYS A 82 -15.73 -15.08 -5.34
N VAL A 83 -15.93 -13.98 -4.59
CA VAL A 83 -16.77 -12.84 -4.99
C VAL A 83 -16.20 -12.14 -6.24
N TYR A 84 -14.89 -11.85 -6.27
CA TYR A 84 -14.23 -11.28 -7.46
C TYR A 84 -14.37 -12.19 -8.69
N THR A 85 -14.26 -13.51 -8.50
CA THR A 85 -14.45 -14.50 -9.58
C THR A 85 -15.91 -14.75 -9.92
N TRP A 86 -16.87 -14.48 -9.03
CA TRP A 86 -18.31 -14.57 -9.32
C TRP A 86 -18.78 -13.35 -10.13
N GLY A 87 -18.22 -12.16 -9.87
CA GLY A 87 -18.47 -10.96 -10.69
C GLY A 87 -17.76 -10.96 -12.04
N LYS A 88 -16.74 -11.81 -12.21
CA LYS A 88 -16.10 -12.15 -13.48
C LYS A 88 -16.68 -13.47 -13.96
N GLY A 89 -17.87 -13.45 -14.55
CA GLY A 89 -18.64 -14.63 -14.93
C GLY A 89 -17.78 -15.82 -15.37
N GLN A 90 -18.08 -16.99 -14.80
CA GLN A 90 -17.70 -18.27 -15.39
C GLN A 90 -18.28 -18.30 -16.80
N GLY A 91 -17.43 -17.99 -17.77
CA GLY A 91 -17.68 -18.21 -19.18
C GLY A 91 -16.67 -19.23 -19.67
N SER A 92 -17.16 -20.46 -19.88
CA SER A 92 -16.51 -21.69 -20.37
C SER A 92 -16.14 -22.70 -19.29
#